data_AF-A0A1M2VP70-F1
#
_entry.id   AF-A0A1M2VP70-F1
#
_cell.length_a   1.000
_cell.length_b   1.000
_cell.length_c   1.000
_cell.angle_alpha   90.00
_cell.angle_beta   90.00
_cell.angle_gamma   90.00
#
_symmetry.space_group_name_H-M   'P 1'
#
loop_
_entity.id
_entity.type
_entity.pdbx_description
1 polymer ?
#
loop_
_entity_poly.entity_id
_entity_poly.type
_entity_poly.pdbx_seq_one_letter_code
_entity_poly.pdbx_strand_id
1 'polypeptide(L)'
;MTTTNTPTETSRPEPNVETLTLPELGQSLNKVTRDLKTKTIQVKDLRVKDMKALLKSYGRPMSGKREILLRRLQEYASDPEQWNDLFRPAKGHERGDISERRAGKSHAARKIIAQFGDKAPQTEFLPKKSGTRAAPPLTEAVKAVNNAWVKKVLDRSLPGGGMQSVVDKTEEHREQPEQMNTDPSTGTTVGDRETGVQTYGMGKADKGITGVRRLEKRVVDLNRGVLSELGEVKAQLHSMHTVMSAIGQMSPHPPPQFQATLPSRSVSYPETTPFSRHPTGNLYALRASSGSACIPFAPSSNMAHTSHAPQASNSFAAPSFAAHAGPSFAAHTPSFSAHASSSSAHASSSRSPSYYAFPDNASPLLSSALSGSLMTYPATPEGSSASIMPSPLSAATSALALPHGIPTKNLMFFDLDGVRIAFDKTTVPNPPQVSFADDISRLFREWHQSEHLTIGGWGIPIKHWGWFYKKRTHIKSHAWDVIRAKWNKWKSIVEERERFASDTVLWEKYSDPSGAHLNQQAILVRLQNNREADNKWDAAAALKFFGNDLTRQETHQYFMYRKRNIVEVCQKLEAIARKWRELLAEHPEIAQAWARMQAEETA
;
A
#
# COMPACT_ATOMS: atom_id res chain seq x y z
N MET A 1 -16.19 53.48 79.40
CA MET A 1 -15.38 52.29 79.13
C MET A 1 -16.35 51.12 78.98
N THR A 2 -16.62 50.70 77.76
CA THR A 2 -17.57 49.62 77.47
C THR A 2 -16.99 48.80 76.33
N THR A 3 -16.49 47.62 76.68
CA THR A 3 -15.93 46.61 75.79
C THR A 3 -17.06 45.76 75.21
N THR A 4 -17.27 45.86 73.90
CA THR A 4 -18.18 44.99 73.14
C THR A 4 -17.40 43.80 72.58
N ASN A 5 -17.75 42.61 73.07
CA ASN A 5 -17.28 41.31 72.59
C ASN A 5 -17.93 40.97 71.24
N THR A 6 -17.10 40.69 70.24
CA THR A 6 -17.49 40.19 68.91
C THR A 6 -17.58 38.65 68.93
N PRO A 7 -18.67 38.03 68.47
CA PRO A 7 -18.85 36.59 68.52
C PRO A 7 -18.09 35.88 67.40
N THR A 8 -17.41 34.79 67.78
CA THR A 8 -16.69 33.86 66.92
C THR A 8 -17.62 33.18 65.91
N GLU A 9 -17.43 33.54 64.64
CA GLU A 9 -18.14 32.99 63.48
C GLU A 9 -17.77 31.51 63.29
N THR A 10 -18.77 30.64 63.47
CA THR A 10 -18.65 29.18 63.26
C THR A 10 -18.54 28.91 61.76
N SER A 11 -17.32 28.59 61.32
CA SER A 11 -16.97 28.28 59.93
C SER A 11 -17.82 27.10 59.40
N ARG A 12 -18.67 27.40 58.42
CA ARG A 12 -19.41 26.42 57.63
C ARG A 12 -18.40 25.54 56.87
N PRO A 13 -18.47 24.20 56.97
CA PRO A 13 -17.54 23.33 56.24
C PRO A 13 -17.77 23.49 54.74
N GLU A 14 -16.86 24.20 54.08
CA GLU A 14 -16.79 24.30 52.62
C GLU A 14 -16.81 22.89 52.04
N PRO A 15 -17.63 22.63 50.99
CA PRO A 15 -17.67 21.31 50.37
C PRO A 15 -16.27 20.96 49.90
N ASN A 16 -15.68 19.89 50.44
CA ASN A 16 -14.34 19.41 50.09
C ASN A 16 -14.24 19.21 48.57
N VAL A 17 -13.78 20.24 47.86
CA VAL A 17 -13.47 20.14 46.43
C VAL A 17 -12.18 19.34 46.36
N GLU A 18 -12.31 18.03 46.16
CA GLU A 18 -11.16 17.16 45.96
C GLU A 18 -10.33 17.68 44.77
N THR A 19 -9.13 18.13 45.10
CA THR A 19 -8.13 18.59 44.12
C THR A 19 -7.01 17.55 44.06
N LEU A 20 -6.58 17.21 42.85
CA LEU A 20 -5.49 16.26 42.62
C LEU A 20 -4.28 17.01 42.08
N THR A 21 -3.14 16.84 42.74
CA THR A 21 -1.85 17.38 42.30
C THR A 21 -1.13 16.30 41.50
N LEU A 22 -0.89 16.56 40.21
CA LEU A 22 -0.28 15.60 39.28
C LEU A 22 0.91 16.24 38.53
N PRO A 23 1.95 15.50 38.16
CA PRO A 23 3.09 16.05 37.43
C PRO A 23 2.71 16.46 36.00
N GLU A 24 3.25 17.57 35.50
CA GLU A 24 2.98 18.05 34.15
C GLU A 24 3.64 17.14 33.09
N LEU A 25 2.84 16.69 32.11
CA LEU A 25 3.28 15.76 31.07
C LEU A 25 4.24 16.42 30.08
N GLY A 26 5.32 15.73 29.74
CA GLY A 26 6.29 16.19 28.74
C GLY A 26 7.34 17.17 29.27
N GLN A 27 7.37 17.44 30.57
CA GLN A 27 8.48 18.18 31.17
C GLN A 27 9.79 17.37 31.13
N SER A 28 10.93 18.06 31.13
CA SER A 28 12.24 17.44 31.32
C SER A 28 12.65 17.54 32.79
N LEU A 29 13.13 16.45 33.39
CA LEU A 29 13.63 16.45 34.76
C LEU A 29 14.89 17.34 34.86
N ASN A 30 14.88 18.34 35.73
CA ASN A 30 16.09 19.07 36.07
C ASN A 30 17.02 18.14 36.86
N LYS A 31 18.22 17.90 36.34
CA LYS A 31 19.16 16.93 36.94
C LYS A 31 19.65 17.35 38.33
N VAL A 32 19.67 18.66 38.60
CA VAL A 32 20.27 19.21 39.83
C VAL A 32 19.25 19.21 40.96
N THR A 33 18.07 19.78 40.74
CA THR A 33 17.08 19.94 41.83
C THR A 33 16.06 18.81 41.90
N ARG A 34 15.88 18.04 40.82
CA ARG A 34 14.80 17.03 40.67
C ARG A 34 13.38 17.56 40.93
N ASP A 35 13.19 18.88 40.91
CA ASP A 35 11.87 19.47 41.08
C ASP A 35 10.98 19.18 39.88
N LEU A 36 9.76 18.74 40.16
CA LEU A 36 8.74 18.44 39.17
C LEU A 36 7.69 19.53 39.19
N LYS A 37 7.37 20.12 38.02
CA LYS A 37 6.21 20.99 37.91
C LYS A 37 4.96 20.14 38.08
N THR A 38 4.12 20.54 39.03
CA THR A 38 2.84 19.91 39.30
C THR A 38 1.70 20.79 38.85
N LYS A 39 0.64 20.18 38.32
CA LYS A 39 -0.61 20.81 37.97
C LYS A 39 -1.72 20.29 38.88
N THR A 40 -2.45 21.21 39.50
CA THR A 40 -3.64 20.90 40.29
C THR A 40 -4.85 20.79 39.37
N ILE A 41 -5.60 19.70 39.51
CA ILE A 41 -6.78 19.42 38.70
C ILE A 41 -7.97 19.17 39.64
N GLN A 42 -9.10 19.84 39.38
CA GLN A 42 -10.33 19.62 40.15
C GLN A 42 -11.04 18.35 39.67
N VAL A 43 -11.39 17.46 40.60
CA VAL A 43 -12.01 16.17 40.28
C VAL A 43 -13.41 16.31 39.67
N LYS A 44 -14.13 17.39 40.05
CA LYS A 44 -15.49 17.69 39.59
C LYS A 44 -15.59 17.83 38.07
N ASP A 45 -14.58 18.47 37.46
CA ASP A 45 -14.57 18.81 36.03
C ASP A 45 -14.03 17.68 35.14
N LEU A 46 -13.48 16.62 35.74
CA LEU A 46 -12.80 15.57 35.01
C LEU A 46 -13.82 14.60 34.37
N ARG A 47 -13.87 14.55 33.03
CA ARG A 47 -14.67 13.56 32.31
C ARG A 47 -13.92 12.22 32.23
N VAL A 48 -14.65 11.11 32.08
CA VAL A 48 -14.08 9.76 31.97
C VAL A 48 -13.06 9.64 30.82
N LYS A 49 -13.29 10.36 29.71
CA LYS A 49 -12.35 10.41 28.57
C LYS A 49 -11.01 11.02 28.97
N ASP A 50 -11.04 12.09 29.75
CA ASP A 50 -9.85 12.83 30.19
C ASP A 50 -9.11 12.05 31.27
N MET A 51 -9.82 11.38 32.18
CA MET A 51 -9.22 10.43 33.14
C MET A 51 -8.46 9.31 32.43
N LYS A 52 -9.05 8.69 31.40
CA LYS A 52 -8.39 7.65 30.61
C LYS A 52 -7.17 8.19 29.87
N ALA A 53 -7.26 9.41 29.33
CA ALA A 53 -6.14 10.06 28.65
C ALA A 53 -4.98 10.32 29.63
N LEU A 54 -5.27 10.84 30.83
CA LEU A 54 -4.28 11.06 31.90
C LEU A 54 -3.64 9.74 32.35
N LEU A 55 -4.44 8.72 32.68
CA LEU A 55 -3.92 7.40 33.05
C LEU A 55 -3.05 6.79 31.94
N LYS A 56 -3.44 6.95 30.67
CA LYS A 56 -2.64 6.50 29.52
C LYS A 56 -1.27 7.16 29.48
N SER A 57 -1.21 8.48 29.67
CA SER A 57 0.04 9.22 29.65
C SER A 57 0.94 8.89 30.84
N TYR A 58 0.36 8.52 31.99
CA TYR A 58 1.09 8.02 33.15
C TYR A 58 1.42 6.52 33.07
N GLY A 59 1.12 5.83 31.96
CA GLY A 59 1.36 4.40 31.80
C GLY A 59 0.48 3.50 32.70
N ARG A 60 -0.61 4.03 33.24
CA ARG A 60 -1.53 3.32 34.13
C ARG A 60 -2.70 2.66 33.36
N PRO A 61 -3.31 1.59 33.89
CA PRO A 61 -4.43 0.92 33.23
C PRO A 61 -5.67 1.81 33.02
N MET A 62 -6.20 1.84 31.78
CA MET A 62 -7.34 2.68 31.37
C MET A 62 -8.73 2.00 31.51
N SER A 63 -8.80 0.76 32.01
CA SER A 63 -10.04 -0.02 32.07
C SER A 63 -10.79 0.16 33.40
N GLY A 64 -12.11 0.35 33.36
CA GLY A 64 -12.95 0.46 34.57
C GLY A 64 -14.04 1.52 34.45
N LYS A 65 -14.92 1.56 35.46
CA LYS A 65 -15.90 2.65 35.68
C LYS A 65 -15.19 3.91 36.19
N ARG A 66 -15.89 5.06 36.19
CA ARG A 66 -15.34 6.37 36.61
C ARG A 66 -14.64 6.31 37.97
N GLU A 67 -15.27 5.70 38.96
CA GLU A 67 -14.74 5.54 40.33
C GLU A 67 -13.39 4.82 40.37
N ILE A 68 -13.23 3.75 39.59
CA ILE A 68 -11.99 2.98 39.53
C ILE A 68 -10.87 3.82 38.89
N LEU A 69 -11.19 4.60 37.86
CA LEU A 69 -10.20 5.49 37.21
C LEU A 69 -9.78 6.63 38.14
N LEU A 70 -10.73 7.19 38.89
CA LEU A 70 -10.52 8.26 39.85
C LEU A 70 -9.68 7.77 41.03
N ARG A 71 -10.01 6.61 41.61
CA ARG A 71 -9.20 5.96 42.66
C ARG A 71 -7.76 5.75 42.21
N ARG A 72 -7.53 5.26 40.98
CA ARG A 72 -6.17 5.09 40.45
C ARG A 72 -5.41 6.42 40.27
N LEU A 73 -6.12 7.48 39.90
CA LEU A 73 -5.53 8.83 39.82
C LEU A 73 -5.19 9.38 41.21
N GLN A 74 -6.04 9.13 42.20
CA GLN A 74 -5.78 9.45 43.61
C GLN A 74 -4.58 8.68 44.14
N GLU A 75 -4.56 7.35 44.00
CA GLU A 75 -3.44 6.49 44.41
C GLU A 75 -2.12 6.95 43.77
N TYR A 76 -2.13 7.31 42.48
CA TYR A 76 -0.95 7.83 41.80
C TYR A 76 -0.56 9.26 42.22
N ALA A 77 -1.52 10.10 42.60
CA ALA A 77 -1.26 11.45 43.11
C ALA A 77 -0.74 11.44 44.55
N SER A 78 -1.14 10.46 45.36
CA SER A 78 -0.72 10.28 46.75
C SER A 78 0.70 9.74 46.90
N ASP A 79 1.28 9.16 45.85
CA ASP A 79 2.63 8.59 45.86
C ASP A 79 3.56 9.31 44.85
N PRO A 80 4.25 10.39 45.28
CA PRO A 80 5.17 11.14 44.42
C PRO A 80 6.37 10.32 43.93
N GLU A 81 6.76 9.23 44.61
CA GLU A 81 7.90 8.43 44.20
C GLU A 81 7.65 7.73 42.86
N GLN A 82 6.40 7.35 42.61
CA GLN A 82 5.96 6.76 41.35
C GLN A 82 6.08 7.72 40.16
N TRP A 83 6.21 9.04 40.40
CA TRP A 83 6.34 10.01 39.31
C TRP A 83 7.69 9.90 38.62
N ASN A 84 8.71 9.31 39.26
CA ASN A 84 10.02 9.07 38.65
C ASN A 84 9.93 8.12 37.45
N ASP A 85 8.93 7.24 37.42
CA ASP A 85 8.72 6.28 36.32
C ASP A 85 8.35 6.97 34.99
N LEU A 86 7.79 8.19 35.05
CA LEU A 86 7.53 9.01 33.86
C LEU A 86 8.79 9.42 33.11
N PHE A 87 9.91 9.54 33.83
CA PHE A 87 11.18 10.00 33.29
C PHE A 87 12.10 8.85 32.89
N ARG A 88 11.68 7.61 33.19
CA ARG A 88 12.37 6.44 32.66
C ARG A 88 12.17 6.42 31.13
N PRO A 89 13.23 6.22 30.33
CA PRO A 89 13.08 5.99 28.91
C PRO A 89 12.04 4.89 28.71
N ALA A 90 11.06 5.12 27.83
CA ALA A 90 10.03 4.14 27.54
C ALA A 90 10.71 2.79 27.30
N LYS A 91 10.34 1.77 28.11
CA LYS A 91 10.96 0.44 28.04
C LYS A 91 10.82 -0.01 26.59
N GLY A 92 11.92 0.01 25.85
CA GLY A 92 11.91 -0.37 24.45
C GLY A 92 11.38 -1.80 24.39
N HIS A 93 10.39 -2.05 23.54
CA HIS A 93 10.01 -3.42 23.26
C HIS A 93 11.23 -4.10 22.64
N GLU A 94 11.81 -5.07 23.36
CA GLU A 94 12.87 -5.88 22.80
C GLU A 94 12.33 -6.59 21.56
N ARG A 95 13.16 -6.71 20.53
CA ARG A 95 12.78 -7.44 19.33
C ARG A 95 12.51 -8.90 19.72
N GLY A 96 11.26 -9.32 19.64
CA GLY A 96 10.82 -10.65 20.09
C GLY A 96 10.02 -10.64 21.40
N ASP A 97 9.77 -9.48 22.00
CA ASP A 97 8.91 -9.37 23.19
C ASP A 97 7.44 -9.54 22.79
N ILE A 98 6.95 -10.77 22.91
CA ILE A 98 5.56 -11.11 22.61
C ILE A 98 4.83 -11.22 23.94
N SER A 99 3.81 -10.38 24.13
CA SER A 99 2.98 -10.49 25.32
C SER A 99 2.33 -11.87 25.38
N GLU A 100 2.31 -12.45 26.58
CA GLU A 100 1.72 -13.76 26.86
C GLU A 100 0.27 -13.86 26.34
N ARG A 101 -0.50 -12.76 26.46
CA ARG A 101 -1.85 -12.64 25.88
C ARG A 101 -1.90 -12.80 24.37
N ARG A 102 -0.83 -12.41 23.66
CA ARG A 102 -0.71 -12.58 22.20
C ARG A 102 -0.25 -13.98 21.84
N ALA A 103 0.53 -14.64 22.70
CA ALA A 103 0.89 -16.03 22.55
C ALA A 103 -0.31 -16.97 22.58
N GLY A 104 -1.29 -16.73 23.46
CA GLY A 104 -2.53 -17.51 23.48
C GLY A 104 -3.33 -17.46 22.16
N LYS A 105 -3.14 -16.44 21.32
CA LYS A 105 -3.91 -16.22 20.09
C LYS A 105 -3.14 -16.48 18.79
N SER A 106 -1.82 -16.66 18.85
CA SER A 106 -0.98 -16.80 17.65
C SER A 106 -0.07 -18.02 17.75
N HIS A 107 -0.19 -18.92 16.77
CA HIS A 107 0.67 -20.09 16.65
C HIS A 107 2.15 -19.72 16.53
N ALA A 108 2.47 -18.66 15.77
CA ALA A 108 3.85 -18.16 15.64
C ALA A 108 4.41 -17.66 16.97
N ALA A 109 3.58 -17.01 17.79
CA ALA A 109 3.98 -16.53 19.11
C ALA A 109 4.23 -17.69 20.09
N ARG A 110 3.40 -18.75 20.06
CA ARG A 110 3.67 -19.98 20.84
C ARG A 110 4.98 -20.64 20.42
N LYS A 111 5.28 -20.68 19.12
CA LYS A 111 6.54 -21.24 18.61
C LYS A 111 7.75 -20.44 19.07
N ILE A 112 7.63 -19.12 19.15
CA ILE A 112 8.69 -18.24 19.66
C ILE A 112 8.90 -18.46 21.16
N ILE A 113 7.84 -18.54 21.97
CA ILE A 113 7.99 -18.86 23.40
C ILE A 113 8.60 -20.26 23.59
N ALA A 114 8.14 -21.26 22.84
CA ALA A 114 8.69 -22.61 22.91
C ALA A 114 10.17 -22.68 22.51
N GLN A 115 10.61 -21.85 21.54
CA GLN A 115 11.99 -21.84 21.07
C GLN A 115 12.93 -21.04 21.98
N PHE A 116 12.44 -19.98 22.63
CA PHE A 116 13.28 -19.07 23.42
C PHE A 116 13.06 -19.19 24.94
N GLY A 117 12.13 -20.05 25.38
CA GLY A 117 11.78 -20.28 26.79
C GLY A 117 10.98 -19.14 27.41
N ASP A 118 10.48 -19.37 28.63
CA ASP A 118 9.91 -18.30 29.46
C ASP A 118 11.03 -17.36 29.88
N LYS A 119 10.90 -16.07 29.57
CA LYS A 119 11.91 -15.08 29.94
C LYS A 119 12.02 -15.02 31.46
N ALA A 120 13.22 -15.24 31.99
CA ALA A 120 13.51 -14.96 33.39
C ALA A 120 13.08 -13.52 33.74
N PRO A 121 12.47 -13.28 34.91
CA PRO A 121 12.09 -11.93 35.33
C PRO A 121 13.32 -11.04 35.32
N GLN A 122 13.38 -10.09 34.38
CA GLN A 122 14.48 -9.13 34.30
C GLN A 122 14.50 -8.30 35.58
N THR A 123 15.43 -8.59 36.48
CA THR A 123 15.84 -7.70 37.56
C THR A 123 16.49 -6.46 36.94
N GLU A 124 15.82 -5.33 37.09
CA GLU A 124 16.27 -3.95 36.91
C GLU A 124 17.52 -3.72 36.06
N PHE A 125 17.31 -3.22 34.83
CA PHE A 125 18.40 -2.68 34.02
C PHE A 125 18.87 -1.35 34.59
N LEU A 126 20.13 -1.31 35.06
CA LEU A 126 20.84 -0.05 35.30
C LEU A 126 20.93 0.74 33.98
N PRO A 127 20.62 2.04 33.98
CA PRO A 127 20.59 2.86 32.78
C PRO A 127 21.98 2.94 32.14
N LYS A 128 22.03 2.76 30.82
CA LYS A 128 23.24 2.79 29.95
C LYS A 128 24.08 4.08 30.03
N LYS A 129 23.67 5.08 30.83
CA LYS A 129 24.32 6.39 31.00
C LYS A 129 24.98 6.60 32.36
N SER A 130 25.00 5.62 33.27
CA SER A 130 25.98 5.66 34.37
C SER A 130 27.35 5.44 33.73
N GLY A 131 28.10 6.53 33.52
CA GLY A 131 29.30 6.63 32.68
C GLY A 131 30.53 5.84 33.14
N THR A 132 30.37 4.53 33.37
CA THR A 132 31.45 3.65 33.85
C THR A 132 31.28 2.23 33.29
N ARG A 133 30.92 2.11 32.01
CA ARG A 133 31.20 0.88 31.27
C ARG A 133 32.18 1.21 30.16
N ALA A 134 33.47 1.12 30.48
CA ALA A 134 34.45 0.74 29.49
C ALA A 134 33.92 -0.55 28.84
N ALA A 135 33.73 -0.54 27.52
CA ALA A 135 33.46 -1.79 26.82
C ALA A 135 34.59 -2.76 27.21
N PRO A 136 34.29 -3.99 27.67
CA PRO A 136 35.34 -4.94 27.96
C PRO A 136 36.24 -5.02 26.72
N PRO A 137 37.56 -4.81 26.86
CA PRO A 137 38.45 -4.85 25.72
C PRO A 137 38.21 -6.16 24.98
N LEU A 138 37.99 -6.09 23.66
CA LEU A 138 37.80 -7.30 22.88
C LEU A 138 39.00 -8.22 23.14
N THR A 139 38.73 -9.42 23.63
CA THR A 139 39.75 -10.41 23.85
C THR A 139 40.43 -10.73 22.53
N GLU A 140 41.73 -11.03 22.57
CA GLU A 140 42.51 -11.31 21.36
C GLU A 140 41.93 -12.47 20.55
N ALA A 141 41.31 -13.45 21.22
CA ALA A 141 40.59 -14.54 20.57
C ALA A 141 39.44 -14.04 19.68
N VAL A 142 38.64 -13.07 20.14
CA VAL A 142 37.54 -12.51 19.34
C VAL A 142 38.07 -11.66 18.19
N LYS A 143 39.18 -10.93 18.41
CA LYS A 143 39.87 -10.20 17.34
C LYS A 143 40.40 -11.16 16.26
N ALA A 144 41.00 -12.28 16.66
CA ALA A 144 41.50 -13.30 15.75
C ALA A 144 40.39 -13.94 14.91
N VAL A 145 39.25 -14.26 15.52
CA VAL A 145 38.08 -14.82 14.80
C VAL A 145 37.52 -13.82 13.78
N ASN A 146 37.38 -12.54 14.17
CA ASN A 146 36.92 -11.50 13.25
C ASN A 146 37.91 -11.28 12.10
N ASN A 147 39.21 -11.24 12.38
CA ASN A 147 40.25 -11.08 11.35
C ASN A 147 40.26 -12.27 10.37
N ALA A 148 40.12 -13.51 10.88
CA ALA A 148 40.03 -14.70 10.05
C ALA A 148 38.78 -14.69 9.16
N TRP A 149 37.64 -14.21 9.68
CA TRP A 149 36.41 -14.04 8.90
C TRP A 149 36.57 -12.98 7.82
N VAL A 150 37.12 -11.80 8.14
CA VAL A 150 37.39 -10.72 7.17
C VAL A 150 38.31 -11.22 6.05
N LYS A 151 39.38 -11.95 6.39
CA LYS A 151 40.29 -12.54 5.40
C LYS A 151 39.55 -13.45 4.43
N LYS A 152 38.71 -14.37 4.93
CA LYS A 152 37.89 -15.27 4.09
C LYS A 152 36.92 -14.52 3.17
N VAL A 153 36.34 -13.42 3.63
CA VAL A 153 35.40 -12.61 2.83
C VAL A 153 36.14 -11.87 1.71
N LEU A 154 37.33 -11.34 2.01
CA LEU A 154 38.18 -10.66 1.03
C LEU A 154 38.72 -11.65 -0.02
N ASP A 155 39.19 -12.82 0.41
CA ASP A 155 39.69 -13.87 -0.49
C ASP A 155 38.60 -14.37 -1.45
N ARG A 156 37.33 -14.39 -1.01
CA ARG A 156 36.20 -14.81 -1.85
C ARG A 156 35.74 -13.73 -2.84
N SER A 157 36.13 -12.48 -2.61
CA SER A 157 35.67 -11.32 -3.39
C SER A 157 36.61 -10.93 -4.53
N LEU A 158 37.74 -11.63 -4.71
CA LEU A 158 38.67 -11.43 -5.82
C LEU A 158 38.59 -12.58 -6.83
N PRO A 159 37.66 -12.55 -7.79
CA PRO A 159 37.68 -13.47 -8.93
C PRO A 159 38.68 -12.94 -9.97
N GLY A 160 39.93 -13.41 -9.90
CA GLY A 160 40.91 -13.20 -10.96
C GLY A 160 42.27 -12.75 -10.45
N GLY A 161 43.18 -13.69 -10.24
CA GLY A 161 44.54 -13.42 -9.80
C GLY A 161 45.45 -14.64 -9.89
N GLY A 162 45.29 -15.45 -10.93
CA GLY A 162 46.27 -16.46 -11.30
C GLY A 162 47.46 -15.80 -11.99
N MET A 163 48.38 -15.23 -11.22
CA MET A 163 49.77 -15.00 -11.65
C MET A 163 50.67 -15.41 -10.50
N GLN A 164 51.11 -16.66 -10.58
CA GLN A 164 52.28 -17.15 -9.86
C GLN A 164 53.51 -16.39 -10.37
N SER A 165 54.00 -15.44 -9.59
CA SER A 165 55.38 -14.96 -9.73
C SER A 165 56.28 -15.89 -8.94
N VAL A 166 56.98 -16.73 -9.67
CA VAL A 166 58.24 -17.37 -9.28
C VAL A 166 59.33 -16.28 -9.24
N VAL A 167 60.43 -16.52 -8.52
CA VAL A 167 61.69 -15.72 -8.46
C VAL A 167 61.64 -14.57 -7.43
N ASP A 168 62.56 -14.36 -6.49
CA ASP A 168 63.84 -15.00 -6.15
C ASP A 168 64.18 -14.79 -4.66
N LYS A 169 65.13 -15.60 -4.18
CA LYS A 169 65.81 -15.49 -2.89
C LYS A 169 66.97 -14.50 -2.96
N THR A 170 67.10 -13.60 -1.98
CA THR A 170 68.38 -13.06 -1.43
C THR A 170 68.03 -12.39 -0.09
N GLU A 171 68.39 -12.93 1.09
CA GLU A 171 69.57 -12.55 1.92
C GLU A 171 69.78 -11.02 2.03
N GLU A 172 70.03 -10.35 3.16
CA GLU A 172 70.58 -10.71 4.47
C GLU A 172 70.46 -9.46 5.40
N HIS A 173 70.57 -9.66 6.72
CA HIS A 173 71.08 -8.70 7.73
C HIS A 173 70.29 -7.38 8.02
N ARG A 174 70.27 -6.79 9.22
CA ARG A 174 70.81 -7.04 10.56
C ARG A 174 70.35 -5.87 11.46
N GLU A 175 70.20 -6.13 12.76
CA GLU A 175 70.27 -5.21 13.92
C GLU A 175 69.17 -4.15 14.22
N GLN A 176 68.49 -4.39 15.36
CA GLN A 176 68.11 -3.41 16.39
C GLN A 176 69.38 -2.72 16.99
N PRO A 177 69.34 -1.71 17.91
CA PRO A 177 68.23 -1.28 18.79
C PRO A 177 68.14 0.22 19.16
N GLU A 178 67.24 0.47 20.13
CA GLU A 178 67.28 1.49 21.21
C GLU A 178 66.88 2.95 20.91
N GLN A 179 65.75 3.39 21.48
CA GLN A 179 65.62 4.15 22.75
C GLN A 179 66.18 5.58 22.68
N MET A 180 65.31 6.58 22.82
CA MET A 180 65.39 7.55 23.92
C MET A 180 64.20 8.52 23.89
N ASN A 181 63.64 8.73 25.09
CA ASN A 181 62.78 9.84 25.45
C ASN A 181 63.47 11.18 25.22
N THR A 182 62.70 12.23 24.91
CA THR A 182 62.71 13.51 25.64
C THR A 182 61.62 14.46 25.12
N ASP A 183 60.68 14.79 26.00
CA ASP A 183 60.09 16.13 26.16
C ASP A 183 60.97 16.90 27.17
N PRO A 184 60.80 18.21 27.48
CA PRO A 184 59.94 19.26 26.88
C PRO A 184 60.67 20.63 26.73
N SER A 185 59.87 21.68 26.40
CA SER A 185 60.08 23.10 26.72
C SER A 185 60.74 24.00 25.64
N THR A 186 60.03 25.01 25.14
CA THR A 186 59.93 26.39 25.69
C THR A 186 59.48 27.39 24.60
N GLY A 187 58.57 28.32 24.92
CA GLY A 187 58.74 29.73 24.55
C GLY A 187 57.97 30.33 23.36
N THR A 188 56.87 31.02 23.68
CA THR A 188 56.62 32.46 23.42
C THR A 188 56.75 33.04 22.00
N THR A 189 55.64 33.50 21.38
CA THR A 189 55.36 34.94 21.09
C THR A 189 54.06 35.16 20.30
N VAL A 190 53.17 35.99 20.88
CA VAL A 190 52.44 37.15 20.32
C VAL A 190 51.86 37.09 18.89
N GLY A 191 50.55 37.34 18.79
CA GLY A 191 49.92 37.78 17.54
C GLY A 191 48.40 37.85 17.62
N ASP A 192 47.88 38.98 18.11
CA ASP A 192 46.48 39.42 18.00
C ASP A 192 45.94 39.28 16.57
N ARG A 193 44.75 38.67 16.43
CA ARG A 193 43.76 39.14 15.44
C ARG A 193 42.35 38.67 15.77
N GLU A 194 41.52 39.62 16.19
CA GLU A 194 40.08 39.52 16.27
C GLU A 194 39.48 39.07 14.92
N THR A 195 38.73 37.97 14.93
CA THR A 195 37.67 37.72 13.95
C THR A 195 36.51 37.03 14.66
N GLY A 196 35.38 37.73 14.69
CA GLY A 196 34.15 37.24 15.29
C GLY A 196 33.64 35.98 14.59
N VAL A 197 33.58 34.88 15.32
CA VAL A 197 32.91 33.64 14.89
C VAL A 197 31.52 33.61 15.53
N GLN A 198 30.52 33.84 14.69
CA GLN A 198 29.12 33.54 14.99
C GLN A 198 28.98 32.07 15.39
N THR A 199 28.55 31.85 16.62
CA THR A 199 28.13 30.56 17.17
C THR A 199 26.81 30.12 16.52
N TYR A 200 26.90 29.34 15.44
CA TYR A 200 25.77 28.55 14.97
C TYR A 200 25.54 27.37 15.94
N GLY A 201 24.34 27.33 16.51
CA GLY A 201 23.92 26.33 17.48
C GLY A 201 24.07 24.89 16.96
N MET A 202 24.94 24.13 17.61
CA MET A 202 24.98 22.67 17.53
C MET A 202 23.72 22.09 18.17
N GLY A 203 22.67 21.94 17.36
CA GLY A 203 21.44 21.23 17.71
C GLY A 203 21.32 19.90 16.97
N LYS A 204 21.37 18.80 17.73
CA LYS A 204 20.83 17.44 17.43
C LYS A 204 21.67 16.51 16.54
N ALA A 205 22.74 15.98 17.12
CA ALA A 205 23.45 14.80 16.64
C ALA A 205 22.75 13.47 17.02
N ASP A 206 21.52 13.24 16.55
CA ASP A 206 20.83 11.94 16.74
C ASP A 206 20.10 11.43 15.47
N LYS A 207 20.42 11.98 14.29
CA LYS A 207 19.85 11.52 13.00
C LYS A 207 20.76 10.61 12.17
N GLY A 208 22.00 10.37 12.59
CA GLY A 208 23.01 9.65 11.81
C GLY A 208 22.60 8.24 11.37
N ILE A 209 21.94 7.47 12.24
CA ILE A 209 21.60 6.06 11.95
C ILE A 209 20.49 5.92 10.89
N THR A 210 19.62 6.94 10.75
CA THR A 210 18.55 6.91 9.73
C THR A 210 19.06 7.37 8.36
N GLY A 211 20.13 8.17 8.34
CA GLY A 211 20.80 8.62 7.12
C GLY A 211 21.50 7.46 6.40
N VAL A 212 22.24 6.63 7.16
CA VAL A 212 22.95 5.48 6.61
C VAL A 212 21.99 4.49 5.94
N ARG A 213 20.85 4.15 6.56
CA ARG A 213 19.87 3.25 5.93
C ARG A 213 19.20 3.81 4.68
N ARG A 214 19.03 5.13 4.59
CA ARG A 214 18.54 5.77 3.35
C ARG A 214 19.61 5.73 2.25
N LEU A 215 20.87 5.90 2.62
CA LEU A 215 21.99 5.80 1.70
C LEU A 215 22.14 4.36 1.20
N GLU A 216 22.11 3.37 2.09
CA GLU A 216 22.13 1.94 1.74
C GLU A 216 21.00 1.59 0.76
N LYS A 217 19.77 2.04 1.03
CA LYS A 217 18.66 1.82 0.11
C LYS A 217 18.90 2.47 -1.25
N ARG A 218 19.41 3.70 -1.30
CA ARG A 218 19.76 4.38 -2.56
C ARG A 218 20.87 3.67 -3.32
N VAL A 219 21.87 3.13 -2.63
CA VAL A 219 22.95 2.36 -3.24
C VAL A 219 22.42 1.04 -3.82
N VAL A 220 21.51 0.36 -3.11
CA VAL A 220 20.87 -0.86 -3.63
C VAL A 220 19.99 -0.56 -4.86
N ASP A 221 19.20 0.52 -4.81
CA ASP A 221 18.35 0.93 -5.94
C ASP A 221 19.20 1.36 -7.15
N LEU A 222 20.32 2.07 -6.94
CA LEU A 222 21.27 2.43 -7.99
C LEU A 222 21.93 1.19 -8.59
N ASN A 223 22.40 0.27 -7.76
CA ASN A 223 23.02 -0.98 -8.22
C ASN A 223 22.03 -1.82 -9.04
N ARG A 224 20.76 -1.87 -8.63
CA ARG A 224 19.71 -2.54 -9.38
C ARG A 224 19.45 -1.88 -10.74
N GLY A 225 19.48 -0.55 -10.81
CA GLY A 225 19.38 0.20 -12.07
C GLY A 225 20.55 -0.12 -13.00
N VAL A 226 21.78 -0.01 -12.52
CA VAL A 226 22.99 -0.31 -13.31
C VAL A 226 23.01 -1.74 -13.82
N LEU A 227 22.59 -2.72 -13.01
CA LEU A 227 22.49 -4.12 -13.45
C LEU A 227 21.40 -4.34 -14.50
N SER A 228 20.31 -3.57 -14.47
CA SER A 228 19.27 -3.62 -15.50
C SER A 228 19.79 -3.11 -16.84
N GLU A 229 20.43 -1.93 -16.83
CA GLU A 229 21.05 -1.32 -18.02
C GLU A 229 22.13 -2.21 -18.63
N LEU A 230 22.99 -2.82 -17.79
CA LEU A 230 23.98 -3.79 -18.26
C LEU A 230 23.34 -5.05 -18.86
N GLY A 231 22.17 -5.46 -18.36
CA GLY A 231 21.37 -6.54 -18.92
C GLY A 231 20.87 -6.22 -20.34
N GLU A 232 20.40 -4.99 -20.55
CA GLU A 232 19.94 -4.50 -21.85
C GLU A 232 21.09 -4.39 -22.85
N VAL A 233 22.23 -3.80 -22.45
CA VAL A 233 23.45 -3.75 -23.29
C VAL A 233 23.91 -5.15 -23.68
N LYS A 234 23.87 -6.11 -22.75
CA LYS A 234 24.22 -7.51 -23.04
C LYS A 234 23.24 -8.14 -24.05
N ALA A 235 21.94 -7.88 -23.92
CA ALA A 235 20.94 -8.37 -24.87
C ALA A 235 21.15 -7.76 -26.27
N GLN A 236 21.47 -6.47 -26.35
CA GLN A 236 21.78 -5.78 -27.61
C GLN A 236 23.05 -6.36 -28.27
N LEU A 237 24.11 -6.58 -27.49
CA LEU A 237 25.35 -7.19 -27.97
C LEU A 237 25.09 -8.61 -28.51
N HIS A 238 24.23 -9.38 -27.84
CA HIS A 238 23.87 -10.73 -28.30
C HIS A 238 23.05 -10.71 -29.59
N SER A 239 22.15 -9.73 -29.75
CA SER A 239 21.43 -9.50 -31.00
C SER A 239 22.39 -9.17 -32.15
N MET A 240 23.35 -8.26 -31.93
CA MET A 240 24.38 -7.94 -32.93
C MET A 240 25.22 -9.16 -33.32
N HIS A 241 25.64 -9.96 -32.34
CA HIS A 241 26.39 -11.20 -32.60
C HIS A 241 25.58 -12.20 -33.43
N THR A 242 24.27 -12.30 -33.17
CA THR A 242 23.35 -13.15 -33.93
C THR A 242 23.25 -12.69 -35.39
N VAL A 243 23.11 -11.38 -35.63
CA VAL A 243 23.07 -10.81 -36.98
C VAL A 243 24.40 -11.01 -37.72
N MET A 244 25.53 -10.77 -37.06
CA MET A 244 26.85 -10.98 -37.66
C MET A 244 27.10 -12.45 -38.00
N SER A 245 26.63 -13.37 -37.16
CA SER A 245 26.72 -14.82 -37.43
C SER A 245 25.87 -15.23 -38.63
N ALA A 246 24.68 -14.63 -38.80
CA ALA A 246 23.81 -14.87 -39.95
C ALA A 246 24.43 -14.37 -41.25
N ILE A 247 25.06 -13.19 -41.24
CA ILE A 247 25.74 -12.62 -42.41
C ILE A 247 26.93 -13.49 -42.84
N GLY A 248 27.68 -14.06 -41.88
CA GLY A 248 28.79 -14.96 -42.18
C GLY A 248 28.40 -16.30 -42.80
N GLN A 249 27.12 -16.71 -42.70
CA GLN A 249 26.60 -17.94 -43.29
C GLN A 249 25.99 -17.75 -44.68
N MET A 250 25.89 -16.52 -45.18
CA MET A 250 25.48 -16.27 -46.57
C MET A 250 26.67 -16.53 -47.50
N SER A 251 26.86 -17.81 -47.85
CA SER A 251 27.77 -18.23 -48.93
C SER A 251 27.30 -17.61 -50.26
N PRO A 252 28.21 -17.11 -51.13
CA PRO A 252 27.84 -16.46 -52.37
C PRO A 252 27.25 -17.49 -53.34
N HIS A 253 25.92 -17.56 -53.40
CA HIS A 253 25.22 -18.29 -54.45
C HIS A 253 25.36 -17.54 -55.78
N PRO A 254 25.75 -18.21 -56.88
CA PRO A 254 25.85 -17.57 -58.18
C PRO A 254 24.46 -17.14 -58.68
N PRO A 255 24.37 -16.00 -59.40
CA PRO A 255 23.10 -15.41 -59.78
C PRO A 255 22.35 -16.29 -60.80
N PRO A 256 21.03 -16.47 -60.66
CA PRO A 256 20.22 -17.12 -61.68
C PRO A 256 20.06 -16.18 -62.88
N GLN A 257 20.36 -16.70 -64.07
CA GLN A 257 20.09 -16.04 -65.34
C GLN A 257 18.57 -15.89 -65.53
N PHE A 258 18.08 -14.66 -65.55
CA PHE A 258 16.71 -14.35 -65.95
C PHE A 258 16.66 -13.97 -67.43
N GLN A 259 15.91 -14.75 -68.19
CA GLN A 259 15.51 -14.43 -69.56
C GLN A 259 14.48 -13.30 -69.56
N ALA A 260 14.67 -12.36 -70.48
CA ALA A 260 13.82 -11.21 -70.70
C ALA A 260 12.55 -11.61 -71.47
N THR A 261 11.38 -11.25 -70.94
CA THR A 261 10.14 -11.13 -71.71
C THR A 261 9.39 -9.87 -71.27
N LEU A 262 9.32 -8.91 -72.18
CA LEU A 262 8.50 -7.70 -72.12
C LEU A 262 7.01 -8.05 -72.28
N PRO A 263 6.12 -7.21 -71.74
CA PRO A 263 5.08 -6.68 -72.62
C PRO A 263 4.88 -5.17 -72.49
N SER A 264 4.75 -4.53 -73.65
CA SER A 264 4.27 -3.17 -73.85
C SER A 264 2.90 -2.94 -73.23
N ARG A 265 2.75 -1.84 -72.49
CA ARG A 265 1.45 -1.23 -72.25
C ARG A 265 1.58 0.29 -72.21
N SER A 266 1.16 0.90 -73.32
CA SER A 266 0.76 2.30 -73.45
C SER A 266 -0.40 2.64 -72.50
N VAL A 267 -0.47 3.87 -72.00
CA VAL A 267 -1.69 4.73 -71.95
C VAL A 267 -1.40 6.05 -71.21
N SER A 268 -1.58 7.14 -71.98
CA SER A 268 -1.97 8.54 -71.71
C SER A 268 -1.76 9.25 -70.36
N TYR A 269 -1.17 10.44 -70.46
CA TYR A 269 -1.33 11.59 -69.55
C TYR A 269 -2.68 12.29 -69.77
N PRO A 270 -3.15 13.09 -68.79
CA PRO A 270 -3.40 14.49 -69.14
C PRO A 270 -2.89 15.51 -68.11
N GLU A 271 -2.68 16.69 -68.67
CA GLU A 271 -2.12 17.92 -68.13
C GLU A 271 -3.17 18.79 -67.41
N THR A 272 -2.69 19.46 -66.35
CA THR A 272 -2.95 20.85 -65.89
C THR A 272 -4.35 21.50 -65.97
N THR A 273 -4.80 22.07 -64.84
CA THR A 273 -4.97 23.53 -64.66
C THR A 273 -5.22 23.93 -63.19
N PRO A 274 -4.88 25.16 -62.76
CA PRO A 274 -4.94 25.64 -61.37
C PRO A 274 -6.08 26.65 -61.11
N PHE A 275 -6.58 26.79 -59.87
CA PHE A 275 -7.14 28.05 -59.37
C PHE A 275 -7.24 28.09 -57.83
N SER A 276 -7.23 29.32 -57.32
CA SER A 276 -6.87 29.76 -55.97
C SER A 276 -8.05 30.32 -55.18
N ARG A 277 -7.89 30.34 -53.84
CA ARG A 277 -8.48 31.24 -52.79
C ARG A 277 -9.64 30.72 -51.90
N HIS A 278 -9.36 30.87 -50.60
CA HIS A 278 -10.13 30.73 -49.34
C HIS A 278 -11.42 31.60 -49.23
N PRO A 279 -12.03 31.77 -48.01
CA PRO A 279 -12.67 30.79 -47.12
C PRO A 279 -14.09 31.26 -46.72
N THR A 280 -14.90 30.43 -46.04
CA THR A 280 -15.95 30.89 -45.10
C THR A 280 -16.36 29.75 -44.18
N GLY A 281 -16.58 30.10 -42.92
CA GLY A 281 -16.85 29.13 -41.86
C GLY A 281 -18.32 28.80 -41.65
N ASN A 282 -18.49 27.97 -40.61
CA ASN A 282 -19.43 28.13 -39.50
C ASN A 282 -20.50 27.02 -39.35
N LEU A 283 -20.68 26.65 -38.07
CA LEU A 283 -21.85 26.09 -37.39
C LEU A 283 -22.08 24.55 -37.32
N TYR A 284 -21.96 24.09 -36.06
CA TYR A 284 -22.75 23.10 -35.30
C TYR A 284 -23.29 21.83 -35.98
N ALA A 285 -22.91 20.67 -35.44
CA ALA A 285 -23.74 19.49 -35.43
C ALA A 285 -23.59 18.70 -34.12
N LEU A 286 -24.67 18.69 -33.34
CA LEU A 286 -24.95 17.80 -32.22
C LEU A 286 -24.87 16.34 -32.68
N ARG A 287 -24.03 15.53 -32.02
CA ARG A 287 -24.01 14.08 -32.22
C ARG A 287 -24.74 13.39 -31.07
N ALA A 288 -26.04 13.17 -31.26
CA ALA A 288 -26.80 12.22 -30.44
C ALA A 288 -26.36 10.80 -30.83
N SER A 289 -25.82 10.05 -29.87
CA SER A 289 -25.46 8.64 -30.05
C SER A 289 -26.69 7.78 -29.79
N SER A 290 -27.21 7.16 -30.84
CA SER A 290 -28.28 6.17 -30.80
C SER A 290 -27.88 4.96 -29.95
N GLY A 291 -28.79 4.57 -29.05
CA GLY A 291 -28.64 3.41 -28.17
C GLY A 291 -28.76 2.09 -28.93
N SER A 292 -27.88 1.16 -28.58
CA SER A 292 -27.86 -0.21 -29.05
C SER A 292 -28.97 -1.03 -28.36
N ALA A 293 -29.79 -1.71 -29.14
CA ALA A 293 -30.90 -2.54 -28.68
C ALA A 293 -30.37 -3.87 -28.12
N CYS A 294 -30.63 -4.16 -26.84
CA CYS A 294 -30.43 -5.48 -26.25
C CYS A 294 -31.72 -6.30 -26.37
N ILE A 295 -31.60 -7.49 -26.94
CA ILE A 295 -32.66 -8.51 -27.08
C ILE A 295 -32.89 -9.18 -25.71
N PRO A 296 -34.12 -9.28 -25.19
CA PRO A 296 -34.39 -10.10 -24.01
C PRO A 296 -34.70 -11.56 -24.40
N PHE A 297 -33.95 -12.50 -23.81
CA PHE A 297 -34.30 -13.92 -23.76
C PHE A 297 -35.33 -14.15 -22.65
N ALA A 298 -36.47 -14.76 -22.98
CA ALA A 298 -37.48 -15.21 -22.03
C ALA A 298 -37.06 -16.54 -21.35
N PRO A 299 -37.28 -16.73 -20.04
CA PRO A 299 -37.17 -18.05 -19.43
C PRO A 299 -38.52 -18.78 -19.48
N SER A 300 -38.49 -20.03 -19.95
CA SER A 300 -39.62 -20.95 -19.91
C SER A 300 -39.91 -21.39 -18.47
N SER A 301 -41.16 -21.22 -18.05
CA SER A 301 -41.73 -21.92 -16.90
C SER A 301 -42.03 -23.37 -17.26
N ASN A 302 -41.65 -24.32 -16.41
CA ASN A 302 -42.54 -25.45 -16.14
C ASN A 302 -42.20 -26.22 -14.84
N MET A 303 -43.30 -26.48 -14.13
CA MET A 303 -43.65 -27.70 -13.39
C MET A 303 -43.10 -27.93 -11.97
N ALA A 304 -44.07 -27.87 -11.06
CA ALA A 304 -44.09 -28.33 -9.69
C ALA A 304 -43.62 -29.78 -9.51
N HIS A 305 -42.94 -30.04 -8.39
CA HIS A 305 -43.10 -31.29 -7.66
C HIS A 305 -43.09 -31.03 -6.15
N THR A 306 -44.17 -31.51 -5.55
CA THR A 306 -44.46 -31.64 -4.13
C THR A 306 -43.48 -32.60 -3.46
N SER A 307 -43.14 -32.34 -2.20
CA SER A 307 -43.22 -33.29 -1.06
C SER A 307 -41.99 -33.38 -0.12
N HIS A 308 -42.35 -33.50 1.17
CA HIS A 308 -41.65 -34.04 2.32
C HIS A 308 -40.57 -33.24 3.08
N ALA A 309 -41.04 -32.67 4.20
CA ALA A 309 -40.29 -32.43 5.42
C ALA A 309 -39.76 -33.73 6.05
N PRO A 310 -38.77 -33.62 6.96
CA PRO A 310 -39.11 -33.97 8.33
C PRO A 310 -38.63 -32.97 9.38
N GLN A 311 -39.44 -32.89 10.43
CA GLN A 311 -39.19 -32.25 11.71
C GLN A 311 -37.98 -32.88 12.41
N ALA A 312 -37.16 -32.05 13.05
CA ALA A 312 -36.33 -32.47 14.18
C ALA A 312 -36.42 -31.40 15.26
N SER A 313 -37.29 -31.65 16.23
CA SER A 313 -37.35 -31.03 17.53
C SER A 313 -36.08 -31.33 18.32
N ASN A 314 -35.41 -30.31 18.86
CA ASN A 314 -34.49 -30.46 19.99
C ASN A 314 -34.68 -29.29 20.95
N SER A 315 -35.65 -29.47 21.84
CA SER A 315 -35.75 -28.84 23.15
C SER A 315 -34.69 -29.43 24.07
N PHE A 316 -33.78 -28.62 24.60
CA PHE A 316 -33.09 -28.95 25.85
C PHE A 316 -33.09 -27.75 26.78
N ALA A 317 -33.67 -28.01 27.95
CA ALA A 317 -33.92 -27.09 29.03
C ALA A 317 -32.63 -26.73 29.79
N ALA A 318 -32.59 -25.49 30.26
CA ALA A 318 -31.70 -25.05 31.32
C ALA A 318 -32.16 -25.60 32.68
N PRO A 319 -31.25 -25.96 33.59
CA PRO A 319 -31.55 -25.96 35.01
C PRO A 319 -31.02 -24.68 35.66
N SER A 320 -31.97 -23.95 36.24
CA SER A 320 -31.78 -22.97 37.29
C SER A 320 -31.47 -23.71 38.60
N PHE A 321 -30.41 -23.32 39.31
CA PHE A 321 -30.29 -23.61 40.75
C PHE A 321 -29.77 -22.37 41.49
N ALA A 322 -30.48 -22.07 42.57
CA ALA A 322 -30.33 -20.92 43.41
C ALA A 322 -29.18 -21.06 44.43
N ALA A 323 -28.65 -19.89 44.78
CA ALA A 323 -28.07 -19.43 46.04
C ALA A 323 -27.65 -20.46 47.12
N HIS A 324 -26.39 -20.37 47.56
CA HIS A 324 -26.03 -20.37 48.98
C HIS A 324 -24.70 -19.61 49.21
N ALA A 325 -24.59 -19.04 50.42
CA ALA A 325 -23.61 -18.07 50.89
C ALA A 325 -22.16 -18.61 51.02
N GLY A 326 -21.17 -17.70 51.02
CA GLY A 326 -19.75 -17.99 51.36
C GLY A 326 -19.51 -18.08 52.87
N PRO A 327 -18.30 -17.81 53.40
CA PRO A 327 -16.96 -17.77 52.78
C PRO A 327 -15.90 -18.61 53.56
N SER A 328 -14.78 -19.01 52.95
CA SER A 328 -13.48 -19.10 53.66
C SER A 328 -12.28 -19.47 52.79
N PHE A 329 -11.15 -18.94 53.23
CA PHE A 329 -9.77 -19.12 52.79
C PHE A 329 -9.31 -20.58 52.76
N ALA A 330 -8.51 -20.94 51.74
CA ALA A 330 -7.24 -21.68 51.91
C ALA A 330 -6.53 -21.81 50.56
N ALA A 331 -5.23 -21.50 50.58
CA ALA A 331 -4.32 -21.62 49.45
C ALA A 331 -3.89 -23.08 49.27
N HIS A 332 -4.08 -23.66 48.09
CA HIS A 332 -3.35 -24.85 47.66
C HIS A 332 -3.02 -24.78 46.17
N THR A 333 -1.71 -24.78 45.90
CA THR A 333 -1.06 -25.01 44.62
C THR A 333 -1.18 -26.49 44.24
N PRO A 334 -1.52 -26.85 42.98
CA PRO A 334 -1.25 -28.19 42.48
C PRO A 334 0.02 -28.21 41.63
N SER A 335 0.98 -28.97 42.12
CA SER A 335 2.11 -29.53 41.40
C SER A 335 1.59 -30.48 40.30
N PHE A 336 1.95 -30.24 39.04
CA PHE A 336 1.71 -31.19 37.95
C PHE A 336 3.01 -31.91 37.63
N SER A 337 3.05 -33.19 38.01
CA SER A 337 4.09 -34.14 37.59
C SER A 337 3.88 -34.53 36.13
N ALA A 338 4.94 -34.39 35.33
CA ALA A 338 5.00 -34.84 33.96
C ALA A 338 5.24 -36.36 33.93
N HIS A 339 4.31 -37.12 33.34
CA HIS A 339 4.59 -38.48 32.89
C HIS A 339 5.10 -38.41 31.45
N ALA A 340 6.39 -38.69 31.29
CA ALA A 340 6.99 -39.07 30.03
C ALA A 340 6.49 -40.46 29.63
N SER A 341 6.09 -40.63 28.38
CA SER A 341 5.97 -41.93 27.75
C SER A 341 6.52 -41.83 26.35
N SER A 342 7.75 -42.31 26.25
CA SER A 342 8.46 -42.66 25.03
C SER A 342 7.69 -43.71 24.26
N SER A 343 7.52 -43.52 22.95
CA SER A 343 7.38 -44.64 22.02
C SER A 343 7.94 -44.24 20.67
N SER A 344 9.02 -44.95 20.36
CA SER A 344 9.80 -45.00 19.14
C SER A 344 9.08 -45.85 18.09
N ALA A 345 9.18 -45.45 16.82
CA ALA A 345 9.70 -46.26 15.70
C ALA A 345 8.88 -46.21 14.40
N HIS A 346 9.64 -46.29 13.29
CA HIS A 346 9.26 -46.62 11.90
C HIS A 346 8.60 -45.48 11.09
N ALA A 347 8.92 -45.22 9.81
CA ALA A 347 9.90 -45.76 8.88
C ALA A 347 10.12 -44.73 7.75
N SER A 348 11.27 -44.83 7.11
CA SER A 348 11.67 -44.14 5.89
C SER A 348 10.72 -44.41 4.72
N SER A 349 10.38 -43.37 3.95
CA SER A 349 10.07 -43.53 2.51
C SER A 349 10.22 -42.22 1.76
N SER A 350 11.33 -42.16 1.02
CA SER A 350 11.57 -41.34 -0.15
C SER A 350 10.52 -41.65 -1.23
N ARG A 351 9.90 -40.60 -1.78
CA ARG A 351 9.14 -40.69 -3.04
C ARG A 351 9.57 -39.56 -3.97
N SER A 352 10.30 -39.96 -5.00
CA SER A 352 10.63 -39.18 -6.19
C SER A 352 9.36 -38.88 -7.01
N PRO A 353 9.31 -37.78 -7.78
CA PRO A 353 8.22 -37.54 -8.72
C PRO A 353 8.47 -38.32 -10.02
N SER A 354 7.47 -39.12 -10.38
CA SER A 354 7.37 -39.87 -11.64
C SER A 354 7.01 -38.92 -12.78
N TYR A 355 7.85 -38.93 -13.82
CA TYR A 355 7.58 -38.39 -15.15
C TYR A 355 6.45 -39.18 -15.81
N TYR A 356 5.43 -38.49 -16.32
CA TYR A 356 4.56 -39.04 -17.36
C TYR A 356 5.06 -38.52 -18.71
N ALA A 357 5.56 -39.46 -19.51
CA ALA A 357 5.71 -39.33 -20.95
C ALA A 357 4.39 -39.78 -21.61
N PHE A 358 3.91 -39.04 -22.59
CA PHE A 358 3.01 -39.54 -23.62
C PHE A 358 3.47 -39.02 -24.99
N PRO A 359 3.22 -39.80 -26.07
CA PRO A 359 4.06 -39.82 -27.25
C PRO A 359 3.58 -38.93 -28.40
N ASP A 360 4.53 -38.67 -29.30
CA ASP A 360 4.35 -38.33 -30.70
C ASP A 360 3.27 -39.18 -31.39
N ASN A 361 2.43 -38.55 -32.23
CA ASN A 361 2.35 -39.00 -33.62
C ASN A 361 1.69 -37.99 -34.58
N ALA A 362 2.30 -37.92 -35.77
CA ALA A 362 1.73 -37.67 -37.09
C ALA A 362 1.21 -36.26 -37.46
N SER A 363 2.05 -35.54 -38.21
CA SER A 363 1.65 -34.62 -39.27
C SER A 363 0.81 -35.33 -40.35
N PRO A 364 0.07 -34.55 -41.16
CA PRO A 364 0.38 -34.61 -42.58
C PRO A 364 0.46 -33.23 -43.25
N LEU A 365 1.45 -33.14 -44.14
CA LEU A 365 1.51 -32.18 -45.24
C LEU A 365 0.31 -32.39 -46.17
N LEU A 366 -0.20 -31.31 -46.78
CA LEU A 366 -0.41 -31.21 -48.22
C LEU A 366 -0.78 -29.77 -48.62
N SER A 367 -0.17 -29.35 -49.72
CA SER A 367 -0.31 -28.07 -50.41
C SER A 367 -1.60 -27.98 -51.26
N SER A 368 -1.93 -26.72 -51.62
CA SER A 368 -2.36 -26.28 -52.96
C SER A 368 -3.80 -25.78 -53.18
N ALA A 369 -3.84 -24.58 -53.78
CA ALA A 369 -4.65 -24.13 -54.91
C ALA A 369 -6.05 -23.48 -54.70
N LEU A 370 -6.08 -22.19 -55.07
CA LEU A 370 -7.07 -21.42 -55.85
C LEU A 370 -8.38 -22.10 -56.27
N SER A 371 -9.51 -21.42 -56.01
CA SER A 371 -10.46 -20.97 -57.05
C SER A 371 -11.61 -20.16 -56.45
N GLY A 372 -11.89 -19.02 -57.06
CA GLY A 372 -13.10 -18.24 -56.82
C GLY A 372 -14.30 -18.88 -57.49
N SER A 373 -15.46 -18.79 -56.85
CA SER A 373 -16.75 -19.07 -57.50
C SER A 373 -17.79 -18.09 -56.99
N LEU A 374 -18.27 -17.25 -57.91
CA LEU A 374 -19.51 -16.50 -57.82
C LEU A 374 -20.67 -17.50 -57.71
N MET A 375 -21.56 -17.29 -56.73
CA MET A 375 -22.84 -17.99 -56.65
C MET A 375 -23.96 -16.97 -56.59
N THR A 376 -24.71 -16.97 -57.68
CA THR A 376 -25.96 -16.28 -57.98
C THR A 376 -27.06 -16.76 -57.03
N TYR A 377 -27.74 -15.85 -56.34
CA TYR A 377 -28.97 -16.16 -55.59
C TYR A 377 -30.20 -15.96 -56.48
N PRO A 378 -31.13 -16.92 -56.56
CA PRO A 378 -32.39 -16.73 -57.26
C PRO A 378 -33.40 -15.98 -56.38
N ALA A 379 -34.17 -15.13 -57.05
CA ALA A 379 -35.29 -14.37 -56.52
C ALA A 379 -36.36 -15.29 -55.89
N THR A 380 -36.90 -14.86 -54.75
CA THR A 380 -38.06 -15.46 -54.09
C THR A 380 -39.23 -14.47 -54.17
N PRO A 381 -40.45 -14.91 -54.52
CA PRO A 381 -41.53 -14.03 -54.94
C PRO A 381 -42.29 -13.37 -53.79
N GLU A 382 -42.84 -12.21 -54.11
CA GLU A 382 -43.78 -11.43 -53.33
C GLU A 382 -45.00 -12.26 -52.91
N GLY A 383 -45.19 -12.40 -51.60
CA GLY A 383 -46.36 -12.99 -50.98
C GLY A 383 -46.93 -12.02 -49.95
N SER A 384 -47.86 -11.21 -50.42
CA SER A 384 -48.68 -10.28 -49.63
C SER A 384 -49.24 -10.96 -48.38
N SER A 385 -48.93 -10.41 -47.20
CA SER A 385 -49.63 -10.73 -45.95
C SER A 385 -49.71 -9.50 -45.07
N ALA A 386 -50.93 -9.26 -44.63
CA ALA A 386 -51.42 -8.11 -43.89
C ALA A 386 -50.47 -7.59 -42.81
N SER A 387 -50.20 -6.28 -42.90
CA SER A 387 -49.57 -5.48 -41.86
C SER A 387 -50.52 -5.39 -40.65
N ILE A 388 -50.36 -6.32 -39.70
CA ILE A 388 -50.84 -6.12 -38.33
C ILE A 388 -49.76 -5.30 -37.64
N MET A 389 -49.97 -3.98 -37.58
CA MET A 389 -49.15 -3.11 -36.75
C MET A 389 -49.26 -3.59 -35.29
N PRO A 390 -48.17 -4.04 -34.63
CA PRO A 390 -48.22 -4.19 -33.19
C PRO A 390 -48.34 -2.77 -32.63
N SER A 391 -49.48 -2.50 -31.99
CA SER A 391 -49.66 -1.29 -31.19
C SER A 391 -48.43 -1.12 -30.27
N PRO A 392 -47.86 0.10 -30.16
CA PRO A 392 -46.83 0.35 -29.18
C PRO A 392 -47.48 0.16 -27.81
N LEU A 393 -47.30 -1.03 -27.24
CA LEU A 393 -47.57 -1.27 -25.84
C LEU A 393 -46.81 -0.18 -25.10
N SER A 394 -47.57 0.78 -24.56
CA SER A 394 -47.11 1.67 -23.52
C SER A 394 -46.19 0.87 -22.63
N ALA A 395 -44.90 1.21 -22.66
CA ALA A 395 -44.00 0.91 -21.58
C ALA A 395 -44.60 1.65 -20.38
N ALA A 396 -45.57 1.00 -19.74
CA ALA A 396 -46.04 1.35 -18.44
C ALA A 396 -44.79 1.19 -17.59
N THR A 397 -44.10 2.31 -17.40
CA THR A 397 -43.26 2.56 -16.25
C THR A 397 -44.14 2.14 -15.09
N SER A 398 -44.04 0.87 -14.66
CA SER A 398 -44.65 0.39 -13.44
C SER A 398 -44.10 1.33 -12.39
N ALA A 399 -44.92 2.31 -12.01
CA ALA A 399 -44.63 3.20 -10.91
C ALA A 399 -44.31 2.25 -9.77
N LEU A 400 -43.03 2.17 -9.42
CA LEU A 400 -42.48 1.29 -8.41
C LEU A 400 -43.31 1.54 -7.16
N ALA A 401 -44.36 0.71 -6.97
CA ALA A 401 -45.21 0.78 -5.82
C ALA A 401 -44.24 0.65 -4.65
N LEU A 402 -44.16 1.70 -3.83
CA LEU A 402 -43.28 1.72 -2.66
C LEU A 402 -43.44 0.36 -1.98
N PRO A 403 -42.37 -0.43 -1.78
CA PRO A 403 -42.50 -1.74 -1.17
C PRO A 403 -43.18 -1.57 0.19
N HIS A 404 -44.46 -1.95 0.25
CA HIS A 404 -45.30 -1.73 1.41
C HIS A 404 -44.74 -2.62 2.53
N GLY A 405 -44.19 -2.02 3.57
CA GLY A 405 -43.66 -2.74 4.73
C GLY A 405 -42.23 -2.41 5.16
N ILE A 406 -41.46 -1.62 4.39
CA ILE A 406 -40.13 -1.18 4.86
C ILE A 406 -40.30 -0.02 5.85
N PRO A 407 -39.80 -0.12 7.10
CA PRO A 407 -39.85 0.99 8.04
C PRO A 407 -39.12 2.21 7.49
N THR A 408 -39.70 3.41 7.63
CA THR A 408 -39.11 4.69 7.12
C THR A 408 -37.67 4.92 7.61
N LYS A 409 -37.34 4.50 8.84
CA LYS A 409 -35.98 4.56 9.40
C LYS A 409 -34.96 3.68 8.66
N ASN A 410 -35.43 2.65 7.96
CA ASN A 410 -34.62 1.68 7.24
C ASN A 410 -34.64 1.87 5.72
N LEU A 411 -35.64 2.60 5.21
CA LEU A 411 -35.78 2.90 3.80
C LEU A 411 -34.64 3.78 3.30
N MET A 412 -33.92 3.30 2.30
CA MET A 412 -32.96 4.09 1.54
C MET A 412 -33.31 4.05 0.06
N PHE A 413 -32.95 5.12 -0.65
CA PHE A 413 -33.08 5.22 -2.09
C PHE A 413 -31.69 5.20 -2.72
N PHE A 414 -31.59 4.53 -3.86
CA PHE A 414 -30.37 4.40 -4.62
C PHE A 414 -30.69 4.50 -6.12
N ASP A 415 -30.01 5.39 -6.83
CA ASP A 415 -30.19 5.55 -8.26
C ASP A 415 -29.21 4.63 -9.00
N LEU A 416 -29.75 3.61 -9.66
CA LEU A 416 -29.00 2.65 -10.48
C LEU A 416 -29.25 2.97 -11.96
N ASP A 417 -28.26 3.58 -12.61
CA ASP A 417 -28.30 3.92 -14.05
C ASP A 417 -29.60 4.68 -14.45
N GLY A 418 -30.06 5.61 -13.60
CA GLY A 418 -31.27 6.42 -13.81
C GLY A 418 -32.54 5.85 -13.21
N VAL A 419 -32.52 4.61 -12.70
CA VAL A 419 -33.65 3.98 -12.01
C VAL A 419 -33.50 4.13 -10.50
N ARG A 420 -34.46 4.81 -9.87
CA ARG A 420 -34.47 5.00 -8.41
C ARG A 420 -35.04 3.76 -7.72
N ILE A 421 -34.18 3.01 -7.04
CA ILE A 421 -34.51 1.79 -6.32
C ILE A 421 -34.68 2.09 -4.82
N ALA A 422 -35.79 1.67 -4.24
CA ALA A 422 -36.05 1.72 -2.81
C ALA A 422 -35.68 0.38 -2.15
N PHE A 423 -34.91 0.40 -1.06
CA PHE A 423 -34.50 -0.83 -0.37
C PHE A 423 -34.40 -0.65 1.16
N ASP A 424 -34.46 -1.78 1.88
CA ASP A 424 -34.25 -1.82 3.33
C ASP A 424 -32.76 -1.97 3.65
N LYS A 425 -32.18 -0.96 4.30
CA LYS A 425 -30.76 -0.95 4.68
C LYS A 425 -30.33 -2.13 5.55
N THR A 426 -31.24 -2.74 6.31
CA THR A 426 -30.95 -3.89 7.19
C THR A 426 -30.84 -5.20 6.42
N THR A 427 -31.40 -5.26 5.21
CA THR A 427 -31.39 -6.46 4.35
C THR A 427 -30.15 -6.56 3.47
N VAL A 428 -29.29 -5.54 3.44
CA VAL A 428 -28.07 -5.55 2.64
C VAL A 428 -27.14 -6.66 3.12
N PRO A 429 -26.77 -7.65 2.28
CA PRO A 429 -25.94 -8.79 2.70
C PRO A 429 -24.50 -8.34 3.00
N ASN A 430 -23.65 -9.28 3.45
CA ASN A 430 -22.22 -8.99 3.56
C ASN A 430 -21.61 -8.96 2.14
N PRO A 431 -20.53 -8.19 1.91
CA PRO A 431 -19.90 -8.17 0.60
C PRO A 431 -19.43 -9.58 0.23
N PRO A 432 -19.78 -10.08 -0.95
CA PRO A 432 -19.44 -11.43 -1.38
C PRO A 432 -17.91 -11.55 -1.57
N GLN A 433 -17.36 -12.73 -1.28
CA GLN A 433 -15.92 -12.99 -1.35
C GLN A 433 -15.49 -13.35 -2.78
N VAL A 434 -15.71 -12.44 -3.72
CA VAL A 434 -15.31 -12.63 -5.12
C VAL A 434 -13.83 -12.30 -5.34
N SER A 435 -13.21 -13.00 -6.31
CA SER A 435 -11.85 -12.79 -6.77
C SER A 435 -11.83 -12.78 -8.30
N PHE A 436 -11.08 -11.83 -8.88
CA PHE A 436 -10.88 -11.68 -10.33
C PHE A 436 -9.39 -11.72 -10.67
N ALA A 437 -8.59 -12.40 -9.85
CA ALA A 437 -7.14 -12.47 -10.04
C ALA A 437 -6.77 -13.12 -11.38
N ASP A 438 -7.55 -14.14 -11.75
CA ASP A 438 -7.30 -15.01 -12.91
C ASP A 438 -8.26 -14.75 -14.09
N ASP A 439 -9.34 -14.00 -13.87
CA ASP A 439 -10.36 -13.71 -14.89
C ASP A 439 -10.77 -12.23 -14.86
N ILE A 440 -9.95 -11.43 -15.53
CA ILE A 440 -10.13 -9.98 -15.61
C ILE A 440 -11.26 -9.63 -16.60
N SER A 441 -11.49 -10.43 -17.64
CA SER A 441 -12.60 -10.25 -18.56
C SER A 441 -13.95 -10.36 -17.83
N ARG A 442 -14.07 -11.29 -16.88
CA ARG A 442 -15.23 -11.36 -15.99
C ARG A 442 -15.38 -10.12 -15.11
N LEU A 443 -14.28 -9.54 -14.62
CA LEU A 443 -14.34 -8.28 -13.89
C LEU A 443 -14.95 -7.16 -14.75
N PHE A 444 -14.61 -7.06 -16.04
CA PHE A 444 -15.19 -6.03 -16.92
C PHE A 444 -16.69 -6.17 -17.06
N ARG A 445 -17.18 -7.40 -17.29
CA ARG A 445 -18.62 -7.67 -17.34
C ARG A 445 -19.30 -7.33 -16.02
N GLU A 446 -18.74 -7.83 -14.91
CA GLU A 446 -19.34 -7.67 -13.58
C GLU A 446 -19.22 -6.26 -12.99
N TRP A 447 -18.32 -5.45 -13.53
CA TRP A 447 -18.23 -4.04 -13.16
C TRP A 447 -19.50 -3.27 -13.53
N HIS A 448 -20.08 -3.58 -14.69
CA HIS A 448 -21.30 -2.96 -15.21
C HIS A 448 -22.57 -3.79 -14.95
N GLN A 449 -22.46 -5.11 -14.82
CA GLN A 449 -23.58 -6.02 -14.61
C GLN A 449 -23.20 -7.15 -13.64
N SER A 450 -23.60 -7.06 -12.37
CA SER A 450 -23.26 -8.09 -11.37
C SER A 450 -24.49 -8.62 -10.65
N GLU A 451 -24.49 -9.93 -10.42
CA GLU A 451 -25.48 -10.63 -9.62
C GLU A 451 -24.93 -11.06 -8.25
N HIS A 452 -23.67 -10.76 -7.94
CA HIS A 452 -23.06 -11.18 -6.67
C HIS A 452 -23.67 -10.49 -5.45
N LEU A 453 -24.15 -9.27 -5.64
CA LEU A 453 -24.84 -8.49 -4.63
C LEU A 453 -26.26 -8.22 -5.11
N THR A 454 -27.24 -8.92 -4.56
CA THR A 454 -28.65 -8.69 -4.86
C THR A 454 -29.31 -7.91 -3.72
N ILE A 455 -30.02 -6.83 -4.04
CA ILE A 455 -30.78 -6.03 -3.07
C ILE A 455 -32.19 -5.85 -3.62
N GLY A 456 -33.20 -6.39 -2.91
CA GLY A 456 -34.59 -6.33 -3.36
C GLY A 456 -34.82 -6.99 -4.73
N GLY A 457 -34.06 -8.04 -5.05
CA GLY A 457 -34.10 -8.71 -6.35
C GLY A 457 -33.23 -8.09 -7.44
N TRP A 458 -32.61 -6.94 -7.19
CA TRP A 458 -31.76 -6.25 -8.18
C TRP A 458 -30.30 -6.64 -8.01
N GLY A 459 -29.67 -7.14 -9.07
CA GLY A 459 -28.22 -7.32 -9.14
C GLY A 459 -27.51 -5.95 -9.16
N ILE A 460 -26.62 -5.73 -8.20
CA ILE A 460 -25.91 -4.46 -8.02
C ILE A 460 -24.50 -4.58 -8.63
N PRO A 461 -24.21 -3.84 -9.71
CA PRO A 461 -22.88 -3.81 -10.33
C PRO A 461 -21.77 -3.40 -9.35
N ILE A 462 -20.56 -3.95 -9.54
CA ILE A 462 -19.42 -3.73 -8.62
C ILE A 462 -19.08 -2.24 -8.50
N LYS A 463 -19.24 -1.45 -9.58
CA LYS A 463 -19.01 0.00 -9.59
C LYS A 463 -19.80 0.75 -8.50
N HIS A 464 -20.96 0.20 -8.08
CA HIS A 464 -21.85 0.81 -7.09
C HIS A 464 -21.68 0.31 -5.66
N TRP A 465 -20.85 -0.69 -5.38
CA TRP A 465 -20.73 -1.27 -4.03
C TRP A 465 -20.29 -0.26 -2.97
N GLY A 466 -19.52 0.75 -3.36
CA GLY A 466 -19.15 1.85 -2.48
C GLY A 466 -20.35 2.63 -1.93
N TRP A 467 -21.50 2.63 -2.59
CA TRP A 467 -22.70 3.33 -2.10
C TRP A 467 -23.35 2.59 -0.93
N PHE A 468 -23.28 1.27 -0.89
CA PHE A 468 -23.89 0.47 0.16
C PHE A 468 -22.99 0.33 1.39
N TYR A 469 -21.69 0.10 1.18
CA TYR A 469 -20.81 -0.26 2.29
C TYR A 469 -20.04 0.92 2.91
N LYS A 470 -19.89 2.08 2.22
CA LYS A 470 -19.14 3.23 2.77
C LYS A 470 -19.64 3.62 4.15
N LYS A 471 -18.73 3.96 5.06
CA LYS A 471 -19.02 4.31 6.47
C LYS A 471 -20.17 5.32 6.66
N ARG A 472 -20.36 6.26 5.72
CA ARG A 472 -21.40 7.29 5.76
C ARG A 472 -22.84 6.75 5.68
N THR A 473 -23.06 5.54 5.16
CA THR A 473 -24.41 4.97 5.04
C THR A 473 -24.85 4.24 6.29
N HIS A 474 -23.94 4.00 7.24
CA HIS A 474 -24.21 3.29 8.50
C HIS A 474 -24.85 1.89 8.34
N ILE A 475 -24.75 1.27 7.14
CA ILE A 475 -25.31 -0.06 6.87
C ILE A 475 -24.44 -1.14 7.52
N LYS A 476 -23.16 -1.20 7.13
CA LYS A 476 -22.16 -2.16 7.64
C LYS A 476 -20.77 -1.53 7.63
N SER A 477 -20.47 -0.70 8.62
CA SER A 477 -19.25 0.11 8.68
C SER A 477 -17.95 -0.68 8.46
N HIS A 478 -17.87 -1.90 9.00
CA HIS A 478 -16.70 -2.78 8.89
C HIS A 478 -16.56 -3.47 7.53
N ALA A 479 -17.66 -3.70 6.81
CA ALA A 479 -17.64 -4.41 5.53
C ALA A 479 -16.82 -3.67 4.48
N TRP A 480 -16.92 -2.34 4.44
CA TRP A 480 -16.15 -1.53 3.51
C TRP A 480 -14.66 -1.57 3.75
N ASP A 481 -14.21 -1.64 5.00
CA ASP A 481 -12.78 -1.72 5.30
C ASP A 481 -12.16 -3.02 4.75
N VAL A 482 -12.94 -4.11 4.73
CA VAL A 482 -12.53 -5.40 4.16
C VAL A 482 -12.41 -5.33 2.63
N ILE A 483 -13.39 -4.73 1.95
CA ILE A 483 -13.45 -4.78 0.48
C ILE A 483 -12.81 -3.58 -0.23
N ARG A 484 -12.64 -2.43 0.43
CA ARG A 484 -12.15 -1.19 -0.20
C ARG A 484 -10.83 -1.39 -0.95
N ALA A 485 -9.90 -2.14 -0.38
CA ALA A 485 -8.62 -2.40 -1.02
C ALA A 485 -8.78 -3.20 -2.33
N LYS A 486 -9.63 -4.23 -2.34
CA LYS A 486 -9.95 -5.00 -3.54
C LYS A 486 -10.70 -4.15 -4.58
N TRP A 487 -11.73 -3.43 -4.13
CA TRP A 487 -12.53 -2.57 -4.99
C TRP A 487 -11.70 -1.48 -5.69
N ASN A 488 -10.76 -0.84 -4.96
CA ASN A 488 -9.85 0.15 -5.57
C ASN A 488 -8.94 -0.47 -6.63
N LYS A 489 -8.45 -1.70 -6.43
CA LYS A 489 -7.65 -2.41 -7.43
C LYS A 489 -8.48 -2.71 -8.68
N TRP A 490 -9.69 -3.22 -8.51
CA TRP A 490 -10.61 -3.49 -9.62
C TRP A 490 -10.93 -2.20 -10.39
N LYS A 491 -11.26 -1.13 -9.66
CA LYS A 491 -11.54 0.18 -10.23
C LYS A 491 -10.39 0.65 -11.14
N SER A 492 -9.14 0.59 -10.67
CA SER A 492 -7.99 1.04 -11.48
C SER A 492 -7.80 0.24 -12.76
N ILE A 493 -8.13 -1.06 -12.77
CA ILE A 493 -8.02 -1.90 -13.97
C ILE A 493 -9.15 -1.57 -14.95
N VAL A 494 -10.38 -1.37 -14.45
CA VAL A 494 -11.52 -1.02 -15.31
C VAL A 494 -11.36 0.38 -15.90
N GLU A 495 -10.91 1.37 -15.11
CA GLU A 495 -10.61 2.72 -15.62
C GLU A 495 -9.52 2.69 -16.70
N GLU A 496 -8.54 1.79 -16.61
CA GLU A 496 -7.58 1.58 -17.71
C GLU A 496 -8.26 0.96 -18.92
N ARG A 497 -9.08 -0.08 -18.75
CA ARG A 497 -9.83 -0.73 -19.84
C ARG A 497 -10.71 0.25 -20.60
N GLU A 498 -11.40 1.14 -19.91
CA GLU A 498 -12.27 2.17 -20.51
C GLU A 498 -11.51 3.17 -21.41
N ARG A 499 -10.17 3.23 -21.33
CA ARG A 499 -9.34 4.03 -22.26
C ARG A 499 -9.15 3.38 -23.63
N PHE A 500 -9.51 2.10 -23.77
CA PHE A 500 -9.39 1.36 -25.02
C PHE A 500 -10.76 1.17 -25.66
N ALA A 501 -10.79 1.14 -27.00
CA ALA A 501 -12.03 0.94 -27.75
C ALA A 501 -12.57 -0.49 -27.61
N SER A 502 -11.69 -1.48 -27.41
CA SER A 502 -12.05 -2.89 -27.25
C SER A 502 -11.10 -3.62 -26.32
N ASP A 503 -11.56 -4.76 -25.81
CA ASP A 503 -10.76 -5.63 -24.94
C ASP A 503 -9.55 -6.21 -25.70
N THR A 504 -9.64 -6.43 -27.02
CA THR A 504 -8.52 -6.92 -27.84
C THR A 504 -7.34 -5.95 -27.83
N VAL A 505 -7.59 -4.65 -27.98
CA VAL A 505 -6.52 -3.61 -27.96
C VAL A 505 -5.92 -3.49 -26.55
N LEU A 506 -6.76 -3.65 -25.51
CA LEU A 506 -6.25 -3.72 -24.14
C LEU A 506 -5.29 -4.90 -23.99
N TRP A 507 -5.68 -6.10 -24.44
CA TRP A 507 -4.88 -7.30 -24.29
C TRP A 507 -3.62 -7.27 -25.15
N GLU A 508 -3.63 -6.66 -26.33
CA GLU A 508 -2.41 -6.41 -27.10
C GLU A 508 -1.37 -5.63 -26.27
N LYS A 509 -1.81 -4.61 -25.51
CA LYS A 509 -0.93 -3.84 -24.63
C LYS A 509 -0.53 -4.61 -23.37
N TYR A 510 -1.44 -5.40 -22.80
CA TYR A 510 -1.28 -6.10 -21.52
C TYR A 510 -1.13 -7.62 -21.65
N SER A 511 -0.48 -8.07 -22.72
CA SER A 511 0.01 -9.45 -22.86
C SER A 511 1.52 -9.50 -22.68
N ASP A 512 2.02 -10.67 -22.32
CA ASP A 512 3.45 -10.96 -22.33
C ASP A 512 3.96 -11.24 -23.76
N PRO A 513 5.28 -11.39 -23.97
CA PRO A 513 5.82 -11.72 -25.30
C PRO A 513 5.35 -13.06 -25.88
N SER A 514 4.75 -13.94 -25.06
CA SER A 514 4.16 -15.20 -25.52
C SER A 514 2.71 -15.05 -25.99
N GLY A 515 2.14 -13.85 -25.85
CA GLY A 515 0.73 -13.57 -26.14
C GLY A 515 -0.22 -13.94 -25.01
N ALA A 516 0.28 -14.40 -23.85
CA ALA A 516 -0.56 -14.69 -22.70
C ALA A 516 -0.90 -13.40 -21.95
N HIS A 517 -2.17 -13.27 -21.56
CA HIS A 517 -2.66 -12.11 -20.84
C HIS A 517 -1.98 -11.98 -19.47
N LEU A 518 -1.56 -10.77 -19.11
CA LEU A 518 -0.99 -10.51 -17.80
C LEU A 518 -2.03 -10.70 -16.70
N ASN A 519 -1.63 -11.33 -15.59
CA ASN A 519 -2.50 -11.47 -14.42
C ASN A 519 -2.79 -10.12 -13.75
N GLN A 520 -3.78 -10.11 -12.85
CA GLN A 520 -4.25 -8.88 -12.19
C GLN A 520 -3.12 -8.10 -11.53
N GLN A 521 -2.21 -8.78 -10.84
CA GLN A 521 -1.15 -8.14 -10.08
C GLN A 521 -0.09 -7.53 -11.01
N ALA A 522 0.24 -8.18 -12.13
CA ALA A 522 1.16 -7.67 -13.14
C ALA A 522 0.62 -6.40 -13.81
N ILE A 523 -0.67 -6.38 -14.16
CA ILE A 523 -1.32 -5.17 -14.70
C ILE A 523 -1.27 -4.03 -13.69
N LEU A 524 -1.59 -4.29 -12.42
CA LEU A 524 -1.54 -3.25 -11.37
C LEU A 524 -0.14 -2.67 -11.16
N VAL A 525 0.91 -3.50 -11.21
CA VAL A 525 2.30 -3.04 -11.11
C VAL A 525 2.65 -2.16 -12.31
N ARG A 526 2.27 -2.57 -13.53
CA ARG A 526 2.51 -1.77 -14.74
C ARG A 526 1.75 -0.43 -14.69
N LEU A 527 0.50 -0.44 -14.26
CA LEU A 527 -0.30 0.79 -14.05
C LEU A 527 0.28 1.70 -12.97
N GLN A 528 0.86 1.13 -11.91
CA GLN A 528 1.54 1.92 -10.90
C GLN A 528 2.80 2.57 -11.46
N ASN A 529 3.65 1.79 -12.16
CA ASN A 529 4.88 2.31 -12.77
C ASN A 529 4.58 3.41 -13.80
N ASN A 530 3.57 3.23 -14.64
CA ASN A 530 3.15 4.25 -15.61
C ASN A 530 2.73 5.54 -14.90
N ARG A 531 1.89 5.45 -13.86
CA ARG A 531 1.48 6.63 -13.07
C ARG A 531 2.65 7.32 -12.38
N GLU A 532 3.63 6.55 -11.88
CA GLU A 532 4.83 7.12 -11.27
C GLU A 532 5.70 7.84 -12.30
N ALA A 533 5.83 7.28 -13.51
CA ALA A 533 6.53 7.91 -14.63
C ALA A 533 5.82 9.19 -15.10
N ASP A 534 4.50 9.13 -15.34
CA ASP A 534 3.67 10.27 -15.72
C ASP A 534 3.74 11.38 -14.66
N ASN A 535 3.59 11.03 -13.38
CA ASN A 535 3.70 12.00 -12.30
C ASN A 535 5.09 12.62 -12.20
N LYS A 536 6.15 11.85 -12.48
CA LYS A 536 7.51 12.37 -12.51
C LYS A 536 7.69 13.35 -13.67
N TRP A 537 7.17 13.01 -14.84
CA TRP A 537 7.23 13.86 -16.03
C TRP A 537 6.43 15.15 -15.85
N ASP A 538 5.17 15.06 -15.43
CA ASP A 538 4.31 16.21 -15.13
C ASP A 538 4.91 17.14 -14.07
N ALA A 539 5.47 16.57 -12.98
CA ALA A 539 6.08 17.36 -11.94
C ALA A 539 7.36 18.05 -12.43
N ALA A 540 8.16 17.38 -13.27
CA ALA A 540 9.35 17.98 -13.89
C ALA A 540 8.96 19.09 -14.88
N ALA A 541 7.89 18.90 -15.66
CA ALA A 541 7.33 19.91 -16.54
C ALA A 541 6.89 21.17 -15.77
N ALA A 542 6.13 20.99 -14.69
CA ALA A 542 5.71 22.09 -13.82
C ALA A 542 6.91 22.85 -13.23
N LEU A 543 7.90 22.11 -12.69
CA LEU A 543 9.11 22.71 -12.14
C LEU A 543 9.90 23.47 -13.21
N LYS A 544 10.05 22.89 -14.41
CA LYS A 544 10.73 23.54 -15.53
C LYS A 544 10.04 24.83 -15.94
N PHE A 545 8.72 24.80 -16.13
CA PHE A 545 7.92 25.94 -16.56
C PHE A 545 8.01 27.12 -15.59
N PHE A 546 7.99 26.87 -14.28
CA PHE A 546 8.09 27.91 -13.26
C PHE A 546 9.52 28.19 -12.77
N GLY A 547 10.56 27.75 -13.50
CA GLY A 547 11.95 28.03 -13.14
C GLY A 547 12.37 27.44 -11.78
N ASN A 548 11.89 26.23 -11.47
CA ASN A 548 12.03 25.49 -10.21
C ASN A 548 11.42 26.17 -8.97
N ASP A 549 10.57 27.19 -9.15
CA ASP A 549 9.91 27.90 -8.06
C ASP A 549 8.37 27.84 -8.16
N LEU A 550 7.77 26.94 -7.38
CA LEU A 550 6.33 26.76 -7.31
C LEU A 550 5.62 27.79 -6.40
N THR A 551 6.32 28.81 -5.90
CA THR A 551 5.73 29.91 -5.10
C THR A 551 5.39 31.16 -5.90
N ARG A 552 5.77 31.20 -7.18
CA ARG A 552 5.50 32.33 -8.07
C ARG A 552 4.02 32.66 -8.12
N GLN A 553 3.71 33.95 -8.21
CA GLN A 553 2.33 34.45 -8.26
C GLN A 553 1.54 33.89 -9.45
N GLU A 554 2.23 33.62 -10.56
CA GLU A 554 1.70 32.98 -11.78
C GLU A 554 1.14 31.56 -11.54
N THR A 555 1.54 30.89 -10.45
CA THR A 555 1.01 29.57 -10.12
C THR A 555 -0.40 29.62 -9.51
N HIS A 556 -0.94 30.83 -9.26
CA HIS A 556 -2.23 31.05 -8.60
C HIS A 556 -2.39 30.27 -7.28
N GLN A 557 -1.27 30.00 -6.57
CA GLN A 557 -1.22 29.20 -5.34
C GLN A 557 -1.67 27.73 -5.49
N TYR A 558 -1.77 27.17 -6.71
CA TYR A 558 -2.23 25.78 -6.92
C TYR A 558 -1.34 24.76 -6.21
N PHE A 559 -0.04 25.03 -6.16
CA PHE A 559 0.95 24.16 -5.52
C PHE A 559 1.09 24.42 -4.02
N MET A 560 0.30 25.32 -3.43
CA MET A 560 0.31 25.58 -2.00
C MET A 560 -0.83 24.83 -1.31
N TYR A 561 -0.59 24.37 -0.07
CA TYR A 561 -1.62 23.74 0.75
C TYR A 561 -1.51 24.20 2.20
N ARG A 562 -2.65 24.29 2.89
CA ARG A 562 -2.69 24.73 4.29
C ARG A 562 -2.65 23.53 5.24
N LYS A 563 -1.67 23.52 6.14
CA LYS A 563 -1.49 22.49 7.16
C LYS A 563 -1.25 23.15 8.52
N ARG A 564 -2.18 22.93 9.46
CA ARG A 564 -2.14 23.53 10.81
C ARG A 564 -1.96 25.06 10.77
N ASN A 565 -2.75 25.73 9.94
CA ASN A 565 -2.68 27.17 9.67
C ASN A 565 -1.41 27.69 8.96
N ILE A 566 -0.42 26.84 8.69
CA ILE A 566 0.78 27.18 7.92
C ILE A 566 0.52 26.85 6.45
N VAL A 567 0.90 27.74 5.54
CA VAL A 567 0.88 27.47 4.09
C VAL A 567 2.21 26.82 3.71
N GLU A 568 2.16 25.62 3.16
CA GLU A 568 3.33 24.85 2.70
C GLU A 568 3.24 24.61 1.18
N VAL A 569 4.38 24.55 0.50
CA VAL A 569 4.45 24.17 -0.92
C VAL A 569 4.40 22.65 -1.05
N CYS A 570 3.71 22.15 -2.07
CA CYS A 570 3.65 20.74 -2.41
C CYS A 570 5.04 20.22 -2.79
N GLN A 571 5.57 19.28 -2.02
CA GLN A 571 6.89 18.67 -2.28
C GLN A 571 6.81 17.30 -2.96
N LYS A 572 5.64 16.65 -2.93
CA LYS A 572 5.48 15.30 -3.48
C LYS A 572 5.20 15.38 -4.97
N LEU A 573 5.93 14.61 -5.78
CA LEU A 573 5.77 14.56 -7.24
C LEU A 573 4.31 14.29 -7.65
N GLU A 574 3.63 13.32 -7.02
CA GLU A 574 2.21 13.03 -7.27
C GLU A 574 1.30 14.25 -7.02
N ALA A 575 1.56 15.01 -5.95
CA ALA A 575 0.77 16.19 -5.63
C ALA A 575 1.03 17.33 -6.63
N ILE A 576 2.30 17.53 -7.01
CA ILE A 576 2.70 18.53 -8.01
C ILE A 576 2.08 18.16 -9.36
N ALA A 577 2.23 16.93 -9.84
CA ALA A 577 1.69 16.46 -11.11
C ALA A 577 0.16 16.63 -11.20
N ARG A 578 -0.56 16.26 -10.14
CA ARG A 578 -2.01 16.47 -10.09
C ARG A 578 -2.35 17.96 -10.17
N LYS A 579 -1.67 18.80 -9.40
CA LYS A 579 -1.88 20.26 -9.42
C LYS A 579 -1.50 20.90 -10.74
N TRP A 580 -0.49 20.39 -11.42
CA TRP A 580 -0.10 20.81 -12.75
C TRP A 580 -1.19 20.51 -13.79
N ARG A 581 -1.73 19.29 -13.79
CA ARG A 581 -2.86 18.93 -14.66
C ARG A 581 -4.12 19.74 -14.36
N GLU A 582 -4.43 19.99 -13.09
CA GLU A 582 -5.53 20.88 -12.67
C GLU A 582 -5.30 22.31 -13.20
N LEU A 583 -4.10 22.86 -13.02
CA LEU A 583 -3.75 24.20 -13.47
C LEU A 583 -3.87 24.33 -15.00
N LEU A 584 -3.35 23.38 -15.77
CA LEU A 584 -3.45 23.39 -17.23
C LEU A 584 -4.89 23.29 -17.75
N ALA A 585 -5.77 22.59 -17.01
CA ALA A 585 -7.18 22.47 -17.38
C ALA A 585 -7.97 23.75 -17.08
N GLU A 586 -7.63 24.47 -16.01
CA GLU A 586 -8.33 25.67 -15.57
C GLU A 586 -7.78 26.96 -16.20
N HIS A 587 -6.51 26.95 -16.64
CA HIS A 587 -5.79 28.09 -17.21
C HIS A 587 -5.26 27.80 -18.62
N PRO A 588 -6.08 27.96 -19.68
CA PRO A 588 -5.67 27.66 -21.05
C PRO A 588 -4.49 28.50 -21.54
N GLU A 589 -4.29 29.71 -21.00
CA GLU A 589 -3.13 30.56 -21.27
C GLU A 589 -1.81 29.93 -20.82
N ILE A 590 -1.80 29.28 -19.64
CA ILE A 590 -0.64 28.55 -19.13
C ILE A 590 -0.39 27.32 -19.99
N ALA A 591 -1.45 26.61 -20.40
CA ALA A 591 -1.34 25.47 -21.29
C ALA A 591 -0.78 25.83 -22.68
N GLN A 592 -1.22 26.95 -23.25
CA GLN A 592 -0.67 27.45 -24.52
C GLN A 592 0.79 27.88 -24.39
N ALA A 593 1.16 28.56 -23.30
CA ALA A 593 2.54 28.95 -23.04
C ALA A 593 3.46 27.73 -22.86
N TRP A 594 3.01 26.72 -22.11
CA TRP A 594 3.73 25.45 -21.98
C TRP A 594 3.91 24.76 -23.34
N ALA A 595 2.85 24.71 -24.17
CA ALA A 595 2.93 24.12 -25.50
C ALA A 595 3.93 24.85 -26.43
N ARG A 596 4.00 26.19 -26.37
CA ARG A 596 5.02 26.96 -27.11
C ARG A 596 6.43 26.64 -26.63
N MET A 597 6.64 26.60 -25.31
CA MET A 597 7.94 26.24 -24.75
C MET A 597 8.39 24.82 -25.12
N GLN A 598 7.46 23.87 -25.25
CA GLN A 598 7.75 22.54 -25.76
C GLN A 598 8.10 22.55 -27.26
N ALA A 599 7.39 23.33 -28.08
CA ALA A 599 7.68 23.45 -29.51
C ALA A 599 9.06 24.07 -29.77
N GLU A 600 9.45 25.10 -29.00
CA GLU A 600 10.76 25.75 -29.07
C GLU A 600 11.91 24.83 -28.64
N GLU A 601 11.68 23.89 -27.72
CA GLU A 601 12.69 22.92 -27.30
C GLU A 601 12.91 21.80 -28.33
N THR A 602 11.88 21.48 -29.12
CA THR A 602 11.95 20.44 -30.17
C THR A 602 12.44 20.93 -31.52
N ALA A 603 12.44 22.26 -31.75
CA ALA A 603 12.91 22.90 -32.97
C ALA A 603 14.42 23.16 -32.92
#